data_AF-A0A1F3JXD2-F1
#
_entry.id   AF-A0A1F3JXD2-F1
#
_cell.length_a   1.000
_cell.length_b   1.000
_cell.length_c   1.000
_cell.angle_alpha   90.00
_cell.angle_beta   90.00
_cell.angle_gamma   90.00
#
_symmetry.space_group_name_H-M   'P 1'
#
loop_
_entity.id
_entity.type
_entity.pdbx_description
1 polymer ?
#
loop_
_entity_poly.entity_id
_entity_poly.type
_entity_poly.pdbx_seq_one_letter_code
_entity_poly.pdbx_strand_id
1 'polypeptide(L)' 'MTVTATIDVSTPAGRKLVRELEKHKKIVKISNPIPVGEDGLPEKFYTVDEFFDEIYDGLSNRYGVDIRKI' A
#
# COMPACT_ATOMS: atom_id res chain seq x y z
N MET A 1 18.77 -21.66 -1.01
CA MET A 1 19.03 -21.20 -2.40
C MET A 1 17.84 -20.37 -2.85
N THR A 2 18.06 -19.21 -3.47
CA THR A 2 16.99 -18.26 -3.84
C THR A 2 17.01 -18.04 -5.35
N VAL A 3 15.82 -18.08 -5.98
CA VAL A 3 15.62 -17.84 -7.41
C VAL A 3 14.74 -16.61 -7.59
N THR A 4 15.16 -15.67 -8.44
CA THR A 4 14.41 -14.45 -8.74
C THR A 4 13.65 -14.66 -10.05
N ALA A 5 12.34 -14.43 -10.05
CA ALA A 5 11.49 -14.51 -11.23
C ALA A 5 10.82 -13.17 -11.50
N THR A 6 10.85 -12.73 -12.76
CA THR A 6 10.20 -11.50 -13.21
C THR A 6 8.85 -11.85 -13.83
N ILE A 7 7.76 -11.26 -13.32
CA ILE A 7 6.40 -11.53 -13.78
C ILE A 7 5.82 -10.25 -14.38
N ASP A 8 5.34 -10.30 -15.62
CA ASP A 8 4.66 -9.17 -16.26
C ASP A 8 3.19 -9.09 -15.79
N VAL A 9 2.91 -8.11 -14.94
CA VAL A 9 1.58 -7.84 -14.36
C VAL A 9 0.65 -7.05 -15.29
N SER A 10 1.09 -6.66 -16.49
CA SER A 10 0.23 -6.02 -17.49
C SER A 10 -0.83 -6.99 -18.02
N THR A 11 -0.51 -8.29 -18.01
CA THR A 11 -1.40 -9.34 -18.50
C THR A 11 -2.37 -9.85 -17.41
N PRO A 12 -3.58 -10.30 -17.76
CA PRO A 12 -4.48 -10.96 -16.81
C PRO A 12 -3.85 -12.21 -16.17
N ALA A 13 -3.05 -12.96 -16.94
CA ALA A 13 -2.35 -14.14 -16.47
C ALA A 13 -1.28 -13.80 -15.42
N GLY A 14 -0.47 -12.76 -15.66
CA GLY A 14 0.53 -12.29 -14.69
C GLY A 14 -0.11 -11.80 -13.39
N ARG A 15 -1.21 -11.05 -13.46
CA ARG A 15 -1.97 -10.63 -12.28
C ARG A 15 -2.51 -11.81 -11.47
N LYS A 16 -3.01 -12.84 -12.16
CA LYS A 16 -3.49 -14.07 -11.51
C LYS A 16 -2.35 -14.80 -10.80
N LEU A 17 -1.19 -14.90 -11.44
CA LEU A 17 0.01 -15.53 -10.87
C LEU A 17 0.49 -14.81 -9.61
N VAL A 18 0.57 -13.48 -9.64
CA VAL A 18 0.97 -12.68 -8.46
C VAL A 18 -0.02 -12.86 -7.31
N ARG A 19 -1.33 -12.82 -7.58
CA ARG A 19 -2.37 -13.06 -6.56
C ARG A 19 -2.29 -14.45 -5.93
N GLU A 20 -1.85 -15.44 -6.69
CA GLU A 20 -1.66 -16.80 -6.18
C GLU A 20 -0.42 -16.88 -5.29
N LEU A 21 0.69 -16.27 -5.72
CA LEU A 21 1.92 -16.16 -4.93
C LEU A 21 1.71 -15.36 -3.62
N GLU A 22 0.86 -14.34 -3.64
CA GLU A 22 0.47 -13.56 -2.44
C GLU A 22 -0.22 -14.40 -1.36
N LYS A 23 -0.87 -15.52 -1.73
CA LYS A 23 -1.47 -16.44 -0.74
C LYS A 23 -0.41 -17.27 0.00
N HIS A 24 0.78 -17.40 -0.57
CA HIS A 24 1.87 -18.22 -0.05
C HIS A 24 3.02 -17.37 0.53
N LYS A 25 2.70 -16.30 1.27
CA LYS A 25 3.69 -15.36 1.87
C LYS A 25 4.77 -16.02 2.75
N LYS A 26 4.52 -17.22 3.27
CA LYS A 26 5.51 -17.99 4.07
C LYS A 26 6.63 -18.59 3.22
N ILE A 27 6.42 -18.73 1.92
CA ILE A 27 7.31 -19.46 0.99
C ILE A 27 7.82 -18.53 -0.13
N VAL A 28 7.08 -17.47 -0.44
CA VAL A 28 7.40 -16.53 -1.51
C VAL A 28 7.57 -15.12 -0.96
N LYS A 29 8.68 -14.47 -1.32
CA LYS A 29 8.92 -13.05 -1.07
C LYS A 29 8.66 -12.27 -2.38
N ILE A 30 7.55 -11.55 -2.43
CA ILE A 30 7.22 -10.67 -3.55
C ILE A 30 7.84 -9.31 -3.24
N SER A 31 8.86 -8.94 -4.00
CA SER A 31 9.43 -7.60 -3.96
C SER A 31 8.85 -6.81 -5.12
N ASN A 32 7.68 -6.22 -4.92
CA ASN A 32 7.18 -5.24 -5.87
C ASN A 32 7.98 -3.96 -5.68
N PRO A 33 8.51 -3.32 -6.73
CA PRO A 33 9.00 -1.96 -6.57
C PRO A 33 7.83 -1.13 -6.04
N ILE A 34 8.01 -0.56 -4.85
CA ILE A 34 7.04 0.40 -4.30
C ILE A 34 6.93 1.50 -5.35
N PRO A 35 5.72 1.86 -5.81
CA PRO A 35 5.56 3.02 -6.67
C PRO A 35 6.32 4.16 -6.05
N VAL A 36 7.21 4.76 -6.81
CA VAL A 36 8.01 5.89 -6.36
C VAL A 36 7.24 7.11 -6.85
N GLY A 37 6.87 8.01 -5.95
CA GLY A 37 6.25 9.28 -6.31
C GLY A 37 7.17 10.10 -7.22
N GLU A 38 6.64 11.17 -7.82
CA GLU A 38 7.43 12.08 -8.67
C GLU A 38 8.65 12.70 -7.95
N ASP A 39 8.64 12.67 -6.61
CA ASP A 39 9.69 13.11 -5.70
C ASP A 39 10.81 12.07 -5.46
N GLY A 40 10.73 10.89 -6.08
CA GLY A 40 11.75 9.85 -5.90
C GLY A 40 11.65 9.11 -4.57
N LEU A 41 10.61 9.37 -3.77
CA LEU A 41 10.32 8.68 -2.52
C LEU A 41 9.28 7.58 -2.75
N PRO A 42 9.32 6.47 -1.98
CA PRO A 42 8.22 5.52 -2.00
C PRO A 42 6.90 6.26 -1.75
N GLU A 43 5.94 6.12 -2.67
CA GLU A 43 4.62 6.71 -2.59
C GLU A 43 4.06 6.37 -1.20
N LYS A 44 3.75 7.39 -0.38
CA LYS A 44 3.32 7.17 1.00
C LYS A 44 1.99 6.42 0.98
N PHE A 45 2.02 5.13 1.24
CA PHE A 45 0.82 4.34 1.49
C PHE A 45 0.41 4.59 2.94
N TYR A 46 -0.61 5.42 3.12
CA TYR A 46 -1.35 5.47 4.37
C TYR A 46 -2.25 4.25 4.46
N THR A 47 -2.28 3.60 5.62
CA THR A 47 -3.41 2.74 5.94
C THR A 47 -4.69 3.58 5.97
N VAL A 48 -5.84 2.95 5.73
CA VAL A 48 -7.13 3.64 5.77
C VAL A 48 -7.31 4.36 7.13
N ASP A 49 -6.86 3.71 8.21
CA ASP A 49 -6.91 4.27 9.56
C ASP A 49 -6.02 5.52 9.71
N GLU A 50 -4.77 5.48 9.22
CA GLU A 50 -3.87 6.65 9.25
C GLU A 50 -4.41 7.82 8.43
N PHE A 51 -5.04 7.55 7.28
CA PHE A 51 -5.67 8.58 6.46
C PHE A 51 -6.83 9.27 7.19
N PHE A 52 -7.68 8.49 7.86
CA PHE A 52 -8.77 9.04 8.66
C PHE A 52 -8.25 9.83 9.86
N ASP A 53 -7.23 9.34 10.56
CA ASP A 53 -6.62 10.06 11.68
C ASP A 53 -6.08 11.43 11.26
N GLU A 54 -5.36 11.50 10.13
CA GLU A 54 -4.82 12.77 9.61
C GLU A 54 -5.95 13.75 9.21
N ILE A 55 -7.03 13.24 8.62
CA ILE A 55 -8.22 14.05 8.30
C ILE A 55 -8.93 14.52 9.56
N TYR A 56 -9.12 13.66 10.56
CA TYR A 56 -9.77 14.03 11.82
C TYR A 56 -8.95 15.08 12.57
N ASP A 57 -7.62 14.98 12.57
CA ASP A 57 -6.75 15.99 13.17
C ASP A 57 -6.80 17.31 12.41
N GLY A 58 -6.76 17.27 11.07
CA GLY A 58 -6.88 18.48 10.24
C GLY A 58 -8.21 19.21 10.43
N LEU A 59 -9.30 18.46 10.50
CA LEU A 59 -10.63 19.02 10.73
C LEU A 59 -10.80 19.49 12.18
N SER A 60 -10.29 18.75 13.18
CA SER A 60 -10.42 19.14 14.58
C SER A 60 -9.64 20.41 14.88
N ASN A 61 -8.46 20.59 14.27
CA ASN A 61 -7.70 21.83 14.34
C ASN A 61 -8.41 23.01 13.65
N ARG A 62 -9.11 22.76 12.53
CA ARG A 62 -9.81 23.81 11.77
C ARG A 62 -11.09 24.29 12.46
N TYR A 63 -11.85 23.36 13.05
CA TYR A 63 -13.15 23.65 13.65
C TYR A 63 -13.09 23.80 15.17
N GLY A 64 -11.95 23.49 15.80
CA GLY A 64 -11.77 23.60 17.26
C GLY A 64 -12.63 22.63 18.08
N VAL A 65 -13.20 21.61 17.42
CA VAL A 65 -14.04 20.57 18.03
C VAL A 65 -13.43 19.21 17.72
N ASP A 66 -13.50 18.30 18.70
CA ASP A 66 -13.05 16.92 18.54
C ASP A 66 -14.09 16.13 17.75
N ILE A 67 -13.86 15.99 16.44
CA ILE A 67 -14.81 15.39 15.49
C ILE A 67 -14.96 13.89 15.71
N ARG A 68 -14.02 13.27 16.44
CA ARG A 68 -14.09 11.87 16.84
C ARG A 68 -15.11 11.62 17.97
N LYS A 69 -15.66 12.68 18.56
CA LYS A 69 -16.61 12.64 19.69
C LYS A 69 -18.01 13.19 19.37
N ILE A 70 -18.30 13.49 18.10
CA ILE A 70 -19.64 13.86 17.62
C ILE A 70 -20.41 12.59 17.25
#